data_AF-A0A7K3WWJ1-F1
#
_entry.id   AF-A0A7K3WWJ1-F1
#
_cell.length_a   1.000
_cell.length_b   1.000
_cell.length_c   1.000
_cell.angle_alpha   90.00
_cell.angle_beta   90.00
_cell.angle_gamma   90.00
#
_symmetry.space_group_name_H-M   'P 1'
#
loop_
_entity.id
_entity.type
_entity.pdbx_description
1 polymer ?
#
loop_
_entity_poly.entity_id
_entity_poly.type
_entity_poly.pdbx_seq_one_letter_code
_entity_poly.pdbx_strand_id
1 'polypeptide(L)'
;NLLGLPATMADVEAINFDNAGAGNCLIWFLSFDADNSNADEAAASFLEGNAVNAGDLTGCFDLSNSIEVVRENCASEFDCPDLEANFGDACDDGDDMTENDTVGTDCQCAGTPIFVCEADGGAIQFEDGSMTVNVCVDDNEPSTVDVAFATEPNAPEGYGATWVVTDPDLNLLGLPATMADVEAINFDNAGVGNCLIWFLSFNADNSNADEAAASFLEGNAVNAGDLTGCFDLSNSIEVVRENCASEFDCPDLEANFGDACDDGDDMTENDMVTTFCQCMGTPVEFDCPDLEANIGDACELPGAIGILNNNCECVPAPDCENYTYYLADHAAADGISDIYEVTLSGGVATMDYIATSDIEVHIAFSATNNLIYAVSKHE
;
A
#
# COMPACT_ATOMS: atom_id res chain seq x y z
N ASN A 1 14.11 -16.68 -88.33
CA ASN A 1 15.56 -16.41 -88.22
C ASN A 1 16.28 -17.66 -87.81
N LEU A 2 17.44 -17.95 -88.41
CA LEU A 2 18.36 -18.97 -87.93
C LEU A 2 18.80 -18.61 -86.51
N LEU A 3 18.80 -19.61 -85.62
CA LEU A 3 19.26 -19.47 -84.24
C LEU A 3 20.58 -20.21 -84.00
N GLY A 4 20.97 -21.09 -84.93
CA GLY A 4 22.23 -21.83 -84.92
C GLY A 4 22.43 -22.59 -86.25
N LEU A 5 23.68 -22.96 -86.54
CA LEU A 5 24.08 -23.78 -87.70
C LEU A 5 25.05 -24.89 -87.24
N PRO A 6 24.55 -25.94 -86.57
CA PRO A 6 25.39 -27.08 -86.21
C PRO A 6 25.90 -27.79 -87.49
N ALA A 7 27.21 -27.99 -87.59
CA ALA A 7 27.83 -28.56 -88.79
C ALA A 7 27.84 -30.08 -88.80
N THR A 8 27.73 -30.71 -87.61
CA THR A 8 27.72 -32.16 -87.44
C THR A 8 26.57 -32.62 -86.54
N MET A 9 26.25 -33.91 -86.59
CA MET A 9 25.24 -34.48 -85.68
C MET A 9 25.65 -34.37 -84.20
N ALA A 10 26.96 -34.44 -83.92
CA ALA A 10 27.47 -34.23 -82.56
C ALA A 10 27.21 -32.79 -82.08
N ASP A 11 27.28 -31.80 -82.97
CA ASP A 11 26.94 -30.41 -82.64
C ASP A 11 25.45 -30.23 -82.37
N VAL A 12 24.59 -30.99 -83.06
CA VAL A 12 23.13 -31.02 -82.79
C VAL A 12 22.85 -31.63 -81.42
N GLU A 13 23.48 -32.77 -81.10
CA GLU A 13 23.33 -33.45 -79.80
C GLU A 13 23.87 -32.61 -78.63
N ALA A 14 24.79 -31.69 -78.89
CA ALA A 14 25.39 -30.80 -77.91
C ALA A 14 24.68 -29.44 -77.77
N ILE A 15 23.56 -29.19 -78.47
CA ILE A 15 22.82 -27.93 -78.33
C ILE A 15 22.31 -27.80 -76.89
N ASN A 16 22.85 -26.81 -76.17
CA ASN A 16 22.35 -26.42 -74.86
C ASN A 16 21.40 -25.21 -75.03
N PHE A 17 20.17 -25.36 -74.54
CA PHE A 17 19.16 -24.31 -74.55
C PHE A 17 19.12 -23.46 -73.27
N ASP A 18 20.01 -23.71 -72.31
CA ASP A 18 20.16 -22.88 -71.12
C ASP A 18 20.36 -21.40 -71.51
N ASN A 19 19.67 -20.51 -70.81
CA ASN A 19 19.71 -19.04 -71.02
C ASN A 19 19.20 -18.56 -72.38
N ALA A 20 18.67 -19.43 -73.25
CA ALA A 20 18.17 -19.03 -74.56
C ALA A 20 16.76 -18.38 -74.49
N GLY A 21 16.17 -18.25 -73.30
CA GLY A 21 14.83 -17.68 -73.05
C GLY A 21 13.69 -18.63 -73.43
N ALA A 22 12.47 -18.33 -72.97
CA ALA A 22 11.29 -19.12 -73.32
C ALA A 22 10.88 -18.94 -74.79
N GLY A 23 10.25 -19.95 -75.38
CA GLY A 23 9.68 -19.92 -76.73
C GLY A 23 10.12 -21.08 -77.63
N ASN A 24 9.37 -21.28 -78.71
CA ASN A 24 9.55 -22.45 -79.59
C ASN A 24 10.66 -22.20 -80.61
N CYS A 25 11.48 -23.21 -80.86
CA CYS A 25 12.40 -23.24 -81.98
C CYS A 25 12.22 -24.51 -82.81
N LEU A 26 12.54 -24.41 -84.10
CA LEU A 26 12.43 -25.51 -85.06
C LEU A 26 13.83 -25.87 -85.54
N ILE A 27 14.14 -27.16 -85.55
CA ILE A 27 15.37 -27.73 -86.09
C ILE A 27 15.05 -28.43 -87.40
N TRP A 28 15.80 -28.11 -88.44
CA TRP A 28 15.72 -28.75 -89.76
C TRP A 28 17.08 -29.27 -90.17
N PHE A 29 17.09 -30.34 -90.98
CA PHE A 29 18.23 -30.70 -91.80
C PHE A 29 18.03 -30.07 -93.20
N LEU A 30 19.03 -29.33 -93.66
CA LEU A 30 19.03 -28.64 -94.96
C LEU A 30 19.95 -29.39 -95.93
N SER A 31 19.41 -29.81 -97.06
CA SER A 31 20.17 -30.32 -98.20
C SER A 31 20.04 -29.33 -99.36
N PHE A 32 21.14 -29.02 -100.05
CA PHE A 32 21.14 -28.00 -101.08
C PHE A 32 22.22 -28.25 -102.14
N ASP A 33 22.05 -27.62 -103.30
CA ASP A 33 23.05 -27.53 -104.36
C ASP A 33 23.77 -26.17 -104.26
N ALA A 34 25.06 -26.20 -103.94
CA ALA A 34 25.91 -25.02 -103.75
C ALA A 34 25.97 -24.11 -104.99
N ASP A 35 25.87 -24.68 -106.19
CA ASP A 35 26.00 -23.91 -107.44
C ASP A 35 24.66 -23.31 -107.90
N ASN A 36 23.53 -23.77 -107.33
CA ASN A 36 22.18 -23.45 -107.78
C ASN A 36 21.22 -23.02 -106.65
N SER A 37 21.73 -22.71 -105.46
CA SER A 37 20.98 -22.17 -104.34
C SER A 37 21.77 -21.07 -103.63
N ASN A 38 21.11 -20.27 -102.81
CA ASN A 38 21.77 -19.26 -101.97
C ASN A 38 22.09 -19.77 -100.55
N ALA A 39 22.03 -21.09 -100.31
CA ALA A 39 22.12 -21.68 -98.98
C ALA A 39 23.53 -21.53 -98.37
N ASP A 40 24.57 -21.65 -99.18
CA ASP A 40 25.96 -21.46 -98.73
C ASP A 40 26.23 -20.00 -98.33
N GLU A 41 25.74 -19.04 -99.11
CA GLU A 41 25.88 -17.62 -98.78
C GLU A 41 25.07 -17.25 -97.53
N ALA A 42 23.87 -17.81 -97.39
CA ALA A 42 23.05 -17.62 -96.20
C ALA A 42 23.73 -18.20 -94.95
N ALA A 43 24.34 -19.39 -95.05
CA ALA A 43 25.10 -19.99 -93.96
C ALA A 43 26.32 -19.14 -93.57
N ALA A 44 27.10 -18.70 -94.56
CA ALA A 44 28.26 -17.82 -94.34
C ALA A 44 27.84 -16.49 -93.69
N SER A 45 26.77 -15.86 -94.18
CA SER A 45 26.25 -14.60 -93.65
C SER A 45 25.81 -14.74 -92.19
N PHE A 46 25.20 -15.87 -91.81
CA PHE A 46 24.86 -16.15 -90.41
C PHE A 46 26.10 -16.35 -89.54
N LEU A 47 27.13 -17.05 -90.04
CA LEU A 47 28.41 -17.22 -89.31
C LEU A 47 29.17 -15.89 -89.13
N GLU A 48 28.91 -14.90 -89.98
CA GLU A 48 29.38 -13.52 -89.82
C GLU A 48 28.52 -12.70 -88.82
N GLY A 49 27.50 -13.31 -88.22
CA GLY A 49 26.62 -12.69 -87.22
C GLY A 49 25.44 -11.91 -87.79
N ASN A 50 25.17 -12.01 -89.10
CA ASN A 50 23.99 -11.38 -89.69
C ASN A 50 22.73 -12.21 -89.39
N ALA A 51 21.60 -11.52 -89.20
CA ALA A 51 20.31 -12.18 -89.09
C ALA A 51 19.90 -12.77 -90.45
N VAL A 52 19.75 -14.09 -90.50
CA VAL A 52 19.34 -14.82 -91.71
C VAL A 52 18.00 -15.48 -91.45
N ASN A 53 17.06 -15.37 -92.39
CA ASN A 53 15.78 -16.05 -92.30
C ASN A 53 15.74 -17.23 -93.28
N ALA A 54 15.45 -18.44 -92.77
CA ALA A 54 15.34 -19.64 -93.60
C ALA A 54 14.25 -19.52 -94.68
N GLY A 55 13.24 -18.66 -94.48
CA GLY A 55 12.22 -18.35 -95.49
C GLY A 55 12.75 -17.60 -96.71
N ASP A 56 13.96 -17.03 -96.64
CA ASP A 56 14.59 -16.27 -97.72
C ASP A 56 15.55 -17.14 -98.57
N LEU A 57 15.62 -18.45 -98.28
CA LEU A 57 16.35 -19.39 -99.11
C LEU A 57 15.68 -19.54 -100.48
N THR A 58 16.48 -19.54 -101.54
CA THR A 58 16.05 -19.64 -102.93
C THR A 58 16.94 -20.60 -103.72
N GLY A 59 16.43 -21.13 -104.83
CA GLY A 59 17.15 -22.10 -105.67
C GLY A 59 16.87 -23.55 -105.28
N CYS A 60 17.83 -24.44 -105.56
CA CYS A 60 17.67 -25.89 -105.36
C CYS A 60 18.09 -26.33 -103.95
N PHE A 61 17.12 -26.38 -103.03
CA PHE A 61 17.31 -26.90 -101.68
C PHE A 61 16.07 -27.69 -101.20
N ASP A 62 16.26 -28.49 -100.17
CA ASP A 62 15.21 -29.22 -99.46
C ASP A 62 15.42 -29.13 -97.94
N LEU A 63 14.32 -29.01 -97.20
CA LEU A 63 14.30 -29.01 -95.74
C LEU A 63 13.60 -30.28 -95.26
N SER A 64 14.20 -30.97 -94.29
CA SER A 64 13.55 -32.11 -93.64
C SER A 64 12.24 -31.72 -92.96
N ASN A 65 11.53 -32.71 -92.42
CA ASN A 65 10.55 -32.40 -91.38
C ASN A 65 11.24 -31.62 -90.24
N SER A 66 10.54 -30.65 -89.66
CA SER A 66 11.01 -29.95 -88.47
C SER A 66 10.92 -30.86 -87.25
N ILE A 67 11.87 -30.69 -86.33
CA ILE A 67 11.70 -31.06 -84.93
C ILE A 67 11.39 -29.78 -84.17
N GLU A 68 10.28 -29.74 -83.44
CA GLU A 68 9.92 -28.62 -82.58
C GLU A 68 10.48 -28.84 -81.18
N VAL A 69 11.18 -27.83 -80.66
CA VAL A 69 11.63 -27.77 -79.27
C VAL A 69 10.89 -26.63 -78.58
N VAL A 70 10.07 -26.99 -77.60
CA VAL A 70 9.34 -26.04 -76.75
C VAL A 70 10.19 -25.77 -75.51
N ARG A 71 10.55 -24.50 -75.29
CA ARG A 71 11.30 -24.07 -74.10
C ARG A 71 10.34 -23.30 -73.20
N GLU A 72 9.94 -23.94 -72.10
CA GLU A 72 9.06 -23.35 -71.09
C GLU A 72 9.87 -22.54 -70.07
N ASN A 73 9.22 -21.59 -69.41
CA ASN A 73 9.82 -20.86 -68.30
C ASN A 73 9.61 -21.64 -67.00
N CYS A 74 10.68 -22.20 -66.44
CA CYS A 74 10.62 -23.05 -65.24
C CYS A 74 10.96 -22.31 -63.93
N ALA A 75 10.90 -20.97 -63.89
CA ALA A 75 11.05 -20.24 -62.63
C ALA A 75 9.86 -20.59 -61.71
N SER A 76 10.13 -21.10 -60.50
CA SER A 76 9.07 -21.41 -59.52
C SER A 76 8.35 -20.13 -59.11
N GLU A 77 7.02 -20.16 -59.10
CA GLU A 77 6.17 -19.03 -58.67
C GLU A 77 6.30 -18.74 -57.16
N PHE A 78 6.88 -19.66 -56.41
CA PHE A 78 7.07 -19.58 -54.96
C PHE A 78 8.55 -19.48 -54.61
N ASP A 79 8.86 -18.58 -53.67
CA ASP A 79 10.19 -18.47 -53.06
C ASP A 79 10.57 -19.73 -52.27
N CYS A 80 9.57 -20.41 -51.69
CA CYS A 80 9.68 -21.69 -50.99
C CYS A 80 8.81 -22.76 -51.67
N PRO A 81 9.30 -23.44 -52.73
CA PRO A 81 8.50 -24.34 -53.55
C PRO A 81 7.89 -25.52 -52.78
N ASP A 82 8.60 -26.07 -51.79
CA ASP A 82 8.13 -27.20 -50.99
C ASP A 82 6.97 -26.83 -50.04
N LEU A 83 6.84 -25.53 -49.72
CA LEU A 83 5.77 -24.99 -48.88
C LEU A 83 4.63 -24.36 -49.69
N GLU A 84 4.80 -24.24 -51.02
CA GLU A 84 3.91 -23.46 -51.89
C GLU A 84 3.65 -22.04 -51.33
N ALA A 85 4.70 -21.41 -50.77
CA ALA A 85 4.62 -20.12 -50.08
C ALA A 85 5.76 -19.16 -50.51
N ASN A 86 5.51 -17.87 -50.38
CA ASN A 86 6.48 -16.79 -50.58
C ASN A 86 7.02 -16.28 -49.24
N PHE A 87 8.15 -15.58 -49.29
CA PHE A 87 8.67 -14.94 -48.10
C PHE A 87 7.69 -13.90 -47.54
N GLY A 88 7.45 -13.96 -46.23
CA GLY A 88 6.47 -13.10 -45.55
C GLY A 88 5.02 -13.58 -45.62
N ASP A 89 4.75 -14.71 -46.26
CA ASP A 89 3.43 -15.36 -46.14
C ASP A 89 3.21 -15.79 -44.68
N ALA A 90 1.96 -15.64 -44.21
CA ALA A 90 1.58 -16.05 -42.86
C ALA A 90 1.60 -17.59 -42.77
N CYS A 91 2.12 -18.08 -41.65
CA CYS A 91 2.17 -19.50 -41.34
C CYS A 91 1.87 -19.71 -39.84
N ASP A 92 2.05 -20.93 -39.34
CA ASP A 92 1.90 -21.28 -37.92
C ASP A 92 3.07 -22.23 -37.60
N ASP A 93 3.99 -21.79 -36.73
CA ASP A 93 5.16 -22.59 -36.35
C ASP A 93 4.86 -23.58 -35.21
N GLY A 94 3.65 -23.52 -34.65
CA GLY A 94 3.17 -24.35 -33.55
C GLY A 94 3.75 -23.97 -32.18
N ASP A 95 4.45 -22.84 -32.07
CA ASP A 95 4.95 -22.28 -30.81
C ASP A 95 3.99 -21.22 -30.27
N ASP A 96 3.22 -21.59 -29.24
CA ASP A 96 2.30 -20.69 -28.54
C ASP A 96 3.01 -19.48 -27.87
N MET A 97 4.35 -19.47 -27.79
CA MET A 97 5.16 -18.36 -27.27
C MET A 97 5.63 -17.39 -28.35
N THR A 98 5.11 -17.49 -29.58
CA THR A 98 5.40 -16.53 -30.65
C THR A 98 4.12 -15.95 -31.25
N GLU A 99 4.22 -14.75 -31.85
CA GLU A 99 3.14 -14.11 -32.61
C GLU A 99 3.63 -13.64 -33.97
N ASN A 100 2.67 -13.46 -34.90
CA ASN A 100 2.93 -12.96 -36.25
C ASN A 100 3.91 -13.83 -37.06
N ASP A 101 3.67 -15.14 -37.05
CA ASP A 101 4.48 -16.13 -37.73
C ASP A 101 4.49 -15.92 -39.24
N THR A 102 5.70 -15.90 -39.80
CA THR A 102 5.90 -15.70 -41.23
C THR A 102 6.97 -16.63 -41.80
N VAL A 103 6.84 -16.94 -43.09
CA VAL A 103 7.85 -17.71 -43.82
C VAL A 103 9.11 -16.86 -44.03
N GLY A 104 10.20 -17.27 -43.39
CA GLY A 104 11.51 -16.64 -43.47
C GLY A 104 12.25 -16.94 -44.78
N THR A 105 13.38 -16.24 -45.00
CA THR A 105 14.23 -16.41 -46.20
C THR A 105 14.91 -17.79 -46.28
N ASP A 106 14.89 -18.53 -45.18
CA ASP A 106 15.36 -19.91 -45.05
C ASP A 106 14.22 -20.94 -45.20
N CYS A 107 13.03 -20.48 -45.61
CA CYS A 107 11.82 -21.30 -45.75
C CYS A 107 11.43 -22.02 -44.45
N GLN A 108 11.73 -21.42 -43.29
CA GLN A 108 11.15 -21.84 -42.01
C GLN A 108 9.98 -20.92 -41.67
N CYS A 109 8.97 -21.48 -41.00
CA CYS A 109 7.98 -20.68 -40.32
C CYS A 109 8.53 -20.30 -38.94
N ALA A 110 8.52 -19.02 -38.61
CA ALA A 110 8.90 -18.55 -37.27
C ALA A 110 8.12 -17.28 -36.91
N GLY A 111 7.64 -17.20 -35.67
CA GLY A 111 7.05 -16.01 -35.09
C GLY A 111 8.03 -15.08 -34.39
N THR A 112 7.50 -13.93 -33.97
CA THR A 112 8.16 -13.01 -33.05
C THR A 112 7.86 -13.45 -31.62
N PRO A 113 8.86 -13.69 -30.75
CA PRO A 113 8.60 -14.10 -29.37
C PRO A 113 7.66 -13.12 -28.66
N ILE A 114 6.59 -13.62 -28.06
CA ILE A 114 5.76 -12.84 -27.15
C ILE A 114 6.36 -12.89 -25.75
N PHE A 115 6.41 -11.73 -25.08
CA PHE A 115 6.79 -11.68 -23.69
C PHE A 115 5.62 -12.15 -22.83
N VAL A 116 5.74 -13.33 -22.23
CA VAL A 116 4.78 -13.87 -21.26
C VAL A 116 5.24 -13.45 -19.86
N CYS A 117 4.35 -12.81 -19.12
CA CYS A 117 4.62 -12.49 -17.73
C CYS A 117 4.39 -13.73 -16.85
N GLU A 118 5.46 -14.23 -16.23
CA GLU A 118 5.46 -15.38 -15.34
C GLU A 118 5.57 -14.99 -13.86
N ALA A 119 5.39 -13.71 -13.54
CA ALA A 119 5.34 -13.24 -12.16
C ALA A 119 4.13 -13.88 -11.46
N ASP A 120 4.37 -14.47 -10.29
CA ASP A 120 3.34 -15.04 -9.43
C ASP A 120 3.65 -14.65 -7.98
N GLY A 121 2.82 -13.77 -7.42
CA GLY A 121 2.90 -13.29 -6.04
C GLY A 121 2.36 -14.28 -5.03
N GLY A 122 1.72 -15.37 -5.48
CA GLY A 122 1.11 -16.37 -4.63
C GLY A 122 -0.06 -15.84 -3.80
N ALA A 123 -0.30 -16.47 -2.66
CA ALA A 123 -1.31 -16.03 -1.70
C ALA A 123 -0.75 -16.06 -0.28
N ILE A 124 -0.99 -15.01 0.49
CA ILE A 124 -0.51 -14.86 1.86
C ILE A 124 -1.66 -14.85 2.87
N GLN A 125 -1.35 -15.23 4.10
CA GLN A 125 -2.26 -15.25 5.24
C GLN A 125 -1.45 -15.02 6.52
N PHE A 126 -2.11 -14.74 7.64
CA PHE A 126 -1.47 -14.88 8.95
C PHE A 126 -1.29 -16.38 9.30
N GLU A 127 -0.40 -16.70 10.24
CA GLU A 127 -0.10 -18.10 10.59
C GLU A 127 -1.34 -18.89 11.06
N ASP A 128 -2.34 -18.20 11.63
CA ASP A 128 -3.62 -18.77 12.04
C ASP A 128 -4.63 -19.00 10.88
N GLY A 129 -4.25 -18.61 9.66
CA GLY A 129 -5.08 -18.69 8.45
C GLY A 129 -6.06 -17.53 8.26
N SER A 130 -6.02 -16.51 9.11
CA SER A 130 -6.81 -15.30 8.95
C SER A 130 -6.22 -14.36 7.90
N MET A 131 -7.04 -13.41 7.45
CA MET A 131 -6.64 -12.36 6.49
C MET A 131 -6.57 -10.97 7.16
N THR A 132 -6.98 -10.89 8.43
CA THR A 132 -7.02 -9.65 9.20
C THR A 132 -6.61 -9.98 10.64
N VAL A 133 -5.71 -9.16 11.20
CA VAL A 133 -5.32 -9.23 12.60
C VAL A 133 -5.46 -7.84 13.24
N ASN A 134 -5.84 -7.80 14.52
CA ASN A 134 -5.84 -6.57 15.30
C ASN A 134 -4.60 -6.57 16.19
N VAL A 135 -3.90 -5.44 16.25
CA VAL A 135 -2.71 -5.23 17.08
C VAL A 135 -2.81 -3.93 17.87
N CYS A 136 -2.16 -3.93 19.03
CA CYS A 136 -2.23 -2.88 20.03
C CYS A 136 -0.99 -1.99 19.96
N VAL A 137 -1.13 -0.74 19.55
CA VAL A 137 0.06 0.11 19.31
C VAL A 137 0.62 0.80 20.56
N ASP A 138 0.02 0.59 21.72
CA ASP A 138 0.28 1.33 22.96
C ASP A 138 0.11 0.54 24.28
N ASP A 139 0.22 -0.79 24.24
CA ASP A 139 0.10 -1.65 25.44
C ASP A 139 1.44 -2.00 26.12
N ASN A 140 2.55 -1.35 25.71
CA ASN A 140 3.93 -1.64 26.14
C ASN A 140 4.44 -3.06 25.86
N GLU A 141 3.71 -3.86 25.08
CA GLU A 141 4.17 -5.15 24.58
C GLU A 141 4.44 -5.05 23.07
N PRO A 142 5.48 -5.71 22.53
CA PRO A 142 5.75 -5.63 21.10
C PRO A 142 4.59 -6.16 20.26
N SER A 143 3.97 -5.30 19.48
CA SER A 143 2.96 -5.70 18.49
C SER A 143 3.62 -6.15 17.19
N THR A 144 3.94 -7.44 17.08
CA THR A 144 4.43 -8.09 15.84
C THR A 144 3.37 -9.02 15.24
N VAL A 145 3.54 -9.39 13.97
CA VAL A 145 2.63 -10.31 13.26
C VAL A 145 3.40 -11.44 12.60
N ASP A 146 2.83 -12.64 12.59
CA ASP A 146 3.40 -13.81 11.93
C ASP A 146 2.65 -14.11 10.62
N VAL A 147 3.38 -14.22 9.51
CA VAL A 147 2.81 -14.34 8.16
C VAL A 147 3.24 -15.65 7.50
N ALA A 148 2.41 -16.16 6.60
CA ALA A 148 2.70 -17.40 5.86
C ALA A 148 2.14 -17.34 4.43
N PHE A 149 2.72 -18.14 3.54
CA PHE A 149 2.16 -18.39 2.22
C PHE A 149 1.06 -19.45 2.30
N ALA A 150 -0.18 -19.05 1.96
CA ALA A 150 -1.28 -19.97 1.68
C ALA A 150 -1.06 -20.69 0.34
N THR A 151 -0.44 -20.00 -0.62
CA THR A 151 0.03 -20.55 -1.90
C THR A 151 1.40 -19.96 -2.17
N GLU A 152 2.39 -20.82 -2.37
CA GLU A 152 3.77 -20.40 -2.63
C GLU A 152 3.86 -19.59 -3.92
N PRO A 153 4.58 -18.46 -3.92
CA PRO A 153 4.83 -17.68 -5.12
C PRO A 153 5.75 -18.45 -6.07
N ASN A 154 5.71 -18.08 -7.35
CA ASN A 154 6.67 -18.53 -8.34
C ASN A 154 7.43 -17.33 -8.92
N ALA A 155 8.75 -17.37 -8.81
CA ALA A 155 9.65 -16.36 -9.35
C ALA A 155 10.76 -17.09 -10.13
N PRO A 156 10.56 -17.29 -11.45
CA PRO A 156 11.57 -17.88 -12.32
C PRO A 156 12.87 -17.06 -12.36
N GLU A 157 13.93 -17.63 -12.92
CA GLU A 157 15.20 -16.90 -13.10
C GLU A 157 14.96 -15.61 -13.91
N GLY A 158 15.40 -14.47 -13.36
CA GLY A 158 15.15 -13.14 -13.93
C GLY A 158 13.98 -12.37 -13.31
N TYR A 159 13.24 -12.98 -12.38
CA TYR A 159 12.23 -12.30 -11.57
C TYR A 159 12.78 -11.92 -10.20
N GLY A 160 12.42 -10.73 -9.72
CA GLY A 160 12.62 -10.27 -8.35
C GLY A 160 11.36 -10.50 -7.52
N ALA A 161 11.52 -10.54 -6.20
CA ALA A 161 10.39 -10.59 -5.28
C ALA A 161 10.71 -9.84 -3.98
N THR A 162 9.69 -9.23 -3.38
CA THR A 162 9.82 -8.49 -2.11
C THR A 162 8.47 -8.38 -1.40
N TRP A 163 8.49 -8.04 -0.12
CA TRP A 163 7.27 -7.69 0.61
C TRP A 163 6.97 -6.22 0.43
N VAL A 164 5.69 -5.88 0.36
CA VAL A 164 5.21 -4.50 0.25
C VAL A 164 4.24 -4.24 1.38
N VAL A 165 4.46 -3.15 2.12
CA VAL A 165 3.53 -2.67 3.14
C VAL A 165 2.94 -1.35 2.66
N THR A 166 1.62 -1.23 2.62
CA THR A 166 0.92 -0.02 2.17
C THR A 166 -0.11 0.45 3.19
N ASP A 167 -0.56 1.69 3.05
CA ASP A 167 -1.82 2.13 3.62
C ASP A 167 -3.03 1.62 2.76
N PRO A 168 -4.28 1.86 3.18
CA PRO A 168 -5.47 1.44 2.41
C PRO A 168 -5.65 2.15 1.06
N ASP A 169 -4.99 3.29 0.85
CA ASP A 169 -4.97 4.02 -0.43
C ASP A 169 -3.80 3.54 -1.33
N LEU A 170 -3.11 2.46 -0.95
CA LEU A 170 -1.98 1.83 -1.63
C LEU A 170 -0.68 2.64 -1.63
N ASN A 171 -0.55 3.67 -0.80
CA ASN A 171 0.72 4.37 -0.65
C ASN A 171 1.71 3.48 0.13
N LEU A 172 2.94 3.37 -0.36
CA LEU A 172 3.97 2.55 0.26
C LEU A 172 4.37 3.12 1.63
N LEU A 173 4.43 2.23 2.62
CA LEU A 173 4.91 2.47 3.97
C LEU A 173 6.24 1.75 4.24
N GLY A 174 6.51 0.64 3.53
CA GLY A 174 7.74 -0.13 3.69
C GLY A 174 7.93 -1.21 2.63
N LEU A 175 9.18 -1.65 2.47
CA LEU A 175 9.60 -2.72 1.55
C LEU A 175 10.49 -3.75 2.30
N PRO A 176 9.92 -4.59 3.18
CA PRO A 176 10.70 -5.61 3.88
C PRO A 176 11.32 -6.61 2.90
N ALA A 177 12.62 -6.91 3.06
CA ALA A 177 13.34 -7.76 2.12
C ALA A 177 13.01 -9.24 2.28
N THR A 178 12.74 -9.66 3.51
CA THR A 178 12.47 -11.05 3.87
C THR A 178 11.23 -11.18 4.74
N MET A 179 10.67 -12.38 4.82
CA MET A 179 9.55 -12.69 5.71
C MET A 179 9.92 -12.38 7.18
N ALA A 180 11.13 -12.70 7.60
CA ALA A 180 11.63 -12.37 8.93
C ALA A 180 11.69 -10.85 9.18
N ASP A 181 11.90 -10.03 8.14
CA ASP A 181 11.84 -8.58 8.28
C ASP A 181 10.40 -8.07 8.45
N VAL A 182 9.41 -8.75 7.84
CA VAL A 182 7.98 -8.48 8.07
C VAL A 182 7.59 -8.84 9.50
N GLU A 183 7.98 -10.03 9.96
CA GLU A 183 7.67 -10.52 11.31
C GLU A 183 8.39 -9.71 12.40
N ALA A 184 9.50 -9.05 12.06
CA ALA A 184 10.20 -8.12 12.93
C ALA A 184 9.60 -6.71 12.95
N ILE A 185 8.58 -6.40 12.13
CA ILE A 185 7.88 -5.12 12.19
C ILE A 185 7.15 -5.05 13.52
N ASN A 186 7.61 -4.14 14.38
CA ASN A 186 6.88 -3.75 15.56
C ASN A 186 5.98 -2.55 15.22
N PHE A 187 4.67 -2.73 15.35
CA PHE A 187 3.66 -1.70 15.08
C PHE A 187 3.50 -0.68 16.21
N ASP A 188 4.20 -0.83 17.33
CA ASP A 188 4.23 0.14 18.41
C ASP A 188 4.61 1.53 17.89
N ASN A 189 3.88 2.55 18.31
CA ASN A 189 4.07 3.95 17.88
C ASN A 189 3.83 4.23 16.38
N ALA A 190 3.35 3.27 15.58
CA ALA A 190 2.97 3.51 14.18
C ALA A 190 1.67 4.36 14.05
N GLY A 191 0.98 4.59 15.17
CA GLY A 191 -0.33 5.24 15.22
C GLY A 191 -1.46 4.28 14.87
N VAL A 192 -2.70 4.71 15.13
CA VAL A 192 -3.91 3.95 14.82
C VAL A 192 -4.24 3.99 13.32
N GLY A 193 -4.89 2.94 12.83
CA GLY A 193 -5.33 2.81 11.45
C GLY A 193 -4.88 1.51 10.81
N ASN A 194 -5.19 1.33 9.54
CA ASN A 194 -4.97 0.04 8.88
C ASN A 194 -3.74 0.12 7.99
N CYS A 195 -3.02 -0.99 7.86
CA CYS A 195 -2.07 -1.18 6.78
C CYS A 195 -2.27 -2.55 6.15
N LEU A 196 -1.82 -2.67 4.91
CA LEU A 196 -1.92 -3.88 4.11
C LEU A 196 -0.51 -4.41 3.87
N ILE A 197 -0.35 -5.72 3.99
CA ILE A 197 0.87 -6.43 3.64
C ILE A 197 0.59 -7.23 2.38
N TRP A 198 1.56 -7.24 1.47
CA TRP A 198 1.53 -7.93 0.19
C TRP A 198 2.87 -8.62 -0.06
N PHE A 199 2.85 -9.66 -0.88
CA PHE A 199 4.05 -10.18 -1.52
C PHE A 199 4.02 -9.83 -3.01
N LEU A 200 5.11 -9.28 -3.52
CA LEU A 200 5.25 -8.84 -4.90
C LEU A 200 6.27 -9.72 -5.61
N SER A 201 5.91 -10.26 -6.76
CA SER A 201 6.81 -10.87 -7.74
C SER A 201 6.84 -10.00 -8.99
N PHE A 202 8.00 -9.77 -9.60
CA PHE A 202 8.12 -8.86 -10.75
C PHE A 202 9.30 -9.18 -11.65
N ASN A 203 9.22 -8.79 -12.92
CA ASN A 203 10.35 -8.84 -13.84
C ASN A 203 11.09 -7.50 -13.82
N ALA A 204 12.36 -7.48 -13.41
CA ALA A 204 13.12 -6.24 -13.27
C ALA A 204 13.31 -5.48 -14.60
N ASP A 205 13.39 -6.19 -15.72
CA ASP A 205 13.62 -5.57 -17.04
C ASP A 205 12.33 -5.10 -17.72
N ASN A 206 11.17 -5.60 -17.30
CA ASN A 206 9.87 -5.38 -17.96
C ASN A 206 8.78 -4.89 -17.00
N SER A 207 9.13 -4.37 -15.83
CA SER A 207 8.24 -3.68 -14.92
C SER A 207 8.91 -2.42 -14.39
N ASN A 208 8.14 -1.56 -13.73
CA ASN A 208 8.69 -0.38 -13.05
C ASN A 208 8.93 -0.60 -11.55
N ALA A 209 8.95 -1.86 -11.08
CA ALA A 209 8.98 -2.18 -9.65
C ALA A 209 10.31 -1.77 -8.99
N ASP A 210 11.45 -1.98 -9.66
CA ASP A 210 12.77 -1.58 -9.15
C ASP A 210 12.90 -0.05 -9.07
N GLU A 211 12.39 0.69 -10.07
CA GLU A 211 12.36 2.15 -10.06
C GLU A 211 11.43 2.70 -8.98
N ALA A 212 10.26 2.07 -8.80
CA ALA A 212 9.32 2.42 -7.74
C ALA A 212 9.95 2.20 -6.35
N ALA A 213 10.62 1.07 -6.15
CA ALA A 213 11.35 0.77 -4.92
C ALA A 213 12.48 1.77 -4.65
N ALA A 214 13.30 2.08 -5.67
CA ALA A 214 14.37 3.07 -5.55
C ALA A 214 13.82 4.46 -5.20
N SER A 215 12.74 4.89 -5.87
CA SER A 215 12.07 6.17 -5.60
C SER A 215 11.55 6.26 -4.15
N PHE A 216 10.97 5.18 -3.63
CA PHE A 216 10.50 5.10 -2.24
C PHE A 216 11.68 5.19 -1.25
N LEU A 217 12.78 4.48 -1.51
CA LEU A 217 13.99 4.53 -0.67
C LEU A 217 14.68 5.91 -0.68
N GLU A 218 14.45 6.72 -1.71
CA GLU A 218 14.86 8.13 -1.76
C GLU A 218 13.92 9.07 -0.99
N GLY A 219 12.81 8.55 -0.44
CA GLY A 219 11.83 9.29 0.36
C GLY A 219 10.72 9.94 -0.46
N ASN A 220 10.57 9.58 -1.74
CA ASN A 220 9.44 10.05 -2.54
C ASN A 220 8.18 9.24 -2.21
N ALA A 221 7.01 9.86 -2.37
CA ALA A 221 5.75 9.15 -2.27
C ALA A 221 5.59 8.22 -3.49
N VAL A 222 5.30 6.94 -3.24
CA VAL A 222 5.08 5.91 -4.25
C VAL A 222 3.79 5.17 -3.92
N ASN A 223 2.98 4.89 -4.93
CA ASN A 223 1.73 4.16 -4.79
C ASN A 223 1.82 2.81 -5.52
N ALA A 224 1.43 1.71 -4.86
CA ALA A 224 1.47 0.37 -5.45
C ALA A 224 0.51 0.23 -6.66
N GLY A 225 -0.54 1.06 -6.72
CA GLY A 225 -1.44 1.14 -7.87
C GLY A 225 -0.81 1.75 -9.13
N ASP A 226 0.37 2.37 -9.01
CA ASP A 226 1.14 2.91 -10.14
C ASP A 226 2.16 1.89 -10.70
N LEU A 227 2.20 0.67 -10.17
CA LEU A 227 3.01 -0.40 -10.74
C LEU A 227 2.49 -0.79 -12.13
N THR A 228 3.41 -0.98 -13.07
CA THR A 228 3.14 -1.28 -14.47
C THR A 228 4.14 -2.30 -15.01
N GLY A 229 3.79 -2.93 -16.12
CA GLY A 229 4.60 -3.97 -16.75
C GLY A 229 4.32 -5.34 -16.13
N CYS A 230 5.35 -6.19 -16.05
CA CYS A 230 5.22 -7.56 -15.59
C CYS A 230 5.47 -7.71 -14.09
N PHE A 231 4.39 -7.73 -13.35
CA PHE A 231 4.39 -8.01 -11.92
C PHE A 231 3.10 -8.73 -11.52
N ASP A 232 3.15 -9.37 -10.36
CA ASP A 232 1.99 -9.95 -9.70
C ASP A 232 2.07 -9.69 -8.19
N LEU A 233 0.96 -9.17 -7.64
CA LEU A 233 0.79 -8.95 -6.21
C LEU A 233 -0.07 -10.08 -5.66
N SER A 234 0.32 -10.64 -4.52
CA SER A 234 -0.53 -11.56 -3.77
C SER A 234 -1.87 -10.92 -3.41
N ASN A 235 -2.78 -11.70 -2.82
CA ASN A 235 -3.83 -11.07 -2.00
C ASN A 235 -3.18 -10.20 -0.89
N SER A 236 -3.88 -9.18 -0.42
CA SER A 236 -3.49 -8.47 0.80
C SER A 236 -3.91 -9.23 2.05
N ILE A 237 -3.15 -9.03 3.13
CA ILE A 237 -3.61 -9.22 4.51
C ILE A 237 -3.60 -7.88 5.23
N GLU A 238 -4.53 -7.69 6.15
CA GLU A 238 -4.78 -6.43 6.84
C GLU A 238 -4.32 -6.48 8.29
N VAL A 239 -3.53 -5.49 8.70
CA VAL A 239 -3.20 -5.24 10.11
C VAL A 239 -3.99 -4.00 10.55
N VAL A 240 -4.95 -4.23 11.45
CA VAL A 240 -5.73 -3.17 12.09
C VAL A 240 -4.99 -2.75 13.35
N ARG A 241 -4.52 -1.51 13.38
CA ARG A 241 -3.81 -0.95 14.53
C ARG A 241 -4.77 -0.14 15.36
N GLU A 242 -4.99 -0.57 16.60
CA GLU A 242 -5.89 0.06 17.54
C GLU A 242 -5.17 0.51 18.80
N ASN A 243 -5.79 1.46 19.50
CA ASN A 243 -5.38 1.85 20.84
C ASN A 243 -5.97 0.83 21.81
N CYS A 244 -5.09 0.11 22.50
CA CYS A 244 -5.45 -0.88 23.51
C CYS A 244 -4.93 -0.51 24.90
N ALA A 245 -4.18 0.60 25.02
CA ALA A 245 -3.94 1.20 26.32
C ALA A 245 -5.30 1.35 26.99
N SER A 246 -5.47 0.65 28.11
CA SER A 246 -6.68 0.72 28.89
C SER A 246 -6.94 2.20 29.20
N GLU A 247 -8.20 2.66 29.07
CA GLU A 247 -8.62 4.00 29.54
C GLU A 247 -8.30 4.22 31.04
N PHE A 248 -7.93 3.15 31.72
CA PHE A 248 -7.67 3.03 33.13
C PHE A 248 -6.25 2.53 33.36
N ASP A 249 -5.45 3.28 34.10
CA ASP A 249 -4.16 2.81 34.60
C ASP A 249 -4.27 1.49 35.40
N CYS A 250 -5.45 1.23 35.98
CA CYS A 250 -5.80 0.01 36.71
C CYS A 250 -7.05 -0.66 36.10
N PRO A 251 -6.89 -1.53 35.08
CA PRO A 251 -8.00 -2.11 34.33
C PRO A 251 -9.01 -2.89 35.19
N ASP A 252 -8.52 -3.68 36.14
CA ASP A 252 -9.37 -4.49 37.04
C ASP A 252 -10.24 -3.63 37.98
N LEU A 253 -9.86 -2.38 38.20
CA LEU A 253 -10.58 -1.41 39.01
C LEU A 253 -11.43 -0.44 38.17
N GLU A 254 -11.28 -0.47 36.84
CA GLU A 254 -11.83 0.55 35.93
C GLU A 254 -11.54 1.98 36.44
N ALA A 255 -10.30 2.23 36.89
CA ALA A 255 -9.87 3.51 37.49
C ALA A 255 -8.45 3.92 37.08
N ASN A 256 -8.17 5.22 37.08
CA ASN A 256 -6.85 5.81 36.84
C ASN A 256 -6.10 6.10 38.15
N PHE A 257 -4.78 6.29 38.05
CA PHE A 257 -3.99 6.69 39.20
C PHE A 257 -4.45 8.05 39.73
N GLY A 258 -4.69 8.13 41.05
CA GLY A 258 -5.22 9.32 41.71
C GLY A 258 -6.74 9.45 41.66
N ASP A 259 -7.47 8.53 41.02
CA ASP A 259 -8.92 8.48 41.14
C ASP A 259 -9.32 8.20 42.59
N ALA A 260 -10.41 8.84 43.02
CA ALA A 260 -10.97 8.62 44.34
C ALA A 260 -11.53 7.20 44.44
N CYS A 261 -11.25 6.54 45.56
CA CYS A 261 -11.74 5.20 45.86
C CYS A 261 -12.16 5.13 47.35
N ASP A 262 -12.53 3.95 47.82
CA ASP A 262 -12.86 3.67 49.23
C ASP A 262 -12.15 2.35 49.59
N ASP A 263 -11.16 2.42 50.49
CA ASP A 263 -10.41 1.24 50.91
C ASP A 263 -11.10 0.45 52.04
N GLY A 264 -12.24 0.96 52.52
CA GLY A 264 -13.03 0.39 53.60
C GLY A 264 -12.42 0.54 54.99
N ASP A 265 -11.36 1.34 55.15
CA ASP A 265 -10.74 1.66 56.43
C ASP A 265 -11.19 3.03 56.94
N ASP A 266 -12.08 3.02 57.93
CA ASP A 266 -12.59 4.23 58.62
C ASP A 266 -11.48 5.09 59.27
N MET A 267 -10.26 4.55 59.42
CA MET A 267 -9.10 5.28 59.98
C MET A 267 -8.29 6.03 58.92
N THR A 268 -8.72 6.02 57.67
CA THR A 268 -8.05 6.74 56.58
C THR A 268 -8.99 7.72 55.87
N GLU A 269 -8.41 8.77 55.29
CA GLU A 269 -9.12 9.79 54.52
C GLU A 269 -8.42 10.12 53.20
N ASN A 270 -9.18 10.65 52.25
CA ASN A 270 -8.69 11.03 50.91
C ASN A 270 -8.11 9.83 50.13
N ASP A 271 -8.84 8.71 50.11
CA ASP A 271 -8.40 7.49 49.47
C ASP A 271 -8.28 7.65 47.96
N MET A 272 -7.14 7.21 47.46
CA MET A 272 -6.80 7.31 46.05
C MET A 272 -6.20 6.02 45.53
N VAL A 273 -6.45 5.73 44.25
CA VAL A 273 -5.82 4.64 43.53
C VAL A 273 -4.33 4.92 43.36
N THR A 274 -3.49 4.07 43.91
CA THR A 274 -2.03 4.19 43.85
C THR A 274 -1.45 3.61 42.55
N THR A 275 -0.17 3.87 42.28
CA THR A 275 0.57 3.30 41.13
C THR A 275 0.71 1.78 41.16
N PHE A 276 0.32 1.14 42.26
CA PHE A 276 0.27 -0.31 42.41
C PHE A 276 -1.16 -0.87 42.27
N CYS A 277 -2.12 -0.06 41.81
CA CYS A 277 -3.53 -0.42 41.68
C CYS A 277 -4.17 -0.91 42.98
N GLN A 278 -3.86 -0.20 44.06
CA GLN A 278 -4.48 -0.39 45.38
C GLN A 278 -5.16 0.90 45.78
N CYS A 279 -6.34 0.80 46.37
CA CYS A 279 -6.96 1.92 47.06
C CYS A 279 -6.27 2.11 48.41
N MET A 280 -5.76 3.31 48.69
CA MET A 280 -5.13 3.63 49.96
C MET A 280 -5.50 5.05 50.38
N GLY A 281 -6.00 5.20 51.62
CA GLY A 281 -6.18 6.48 52.27
C GLY A 281 -4.94 7.02 52.99
N THR A 282 -4.99 8.31 53.31
CA THR A 282 -4.07 8.96 54.22
C THR A 282 -4.55 8.70 55.65
N PRO A 283 -3.72 8.20 56.57
CA PRO A 283 -4.16 7.96 57.95
C PRO A 283 -4.70 9.24 58.61
N VAL A 284 -5.89 9.15 59.20
CA VAL A 284 -6.47 10.23 60.00
C VAL A 284 -5.65 10.36 61.28
N GLU A 285 -4.96 11.49 61.46
CA GLU A 285 -4.21 11.77 62.68
C GLU A 285 -5.15 12.42 63.70
N PHE A 286 -5.55 11.65 64.71
CA PHE A 286 -6.30 12.15 65.85
C PHE A 286 -5.37 12.77 66.89
N ASP A 287 -5.67 13.98 67.36
CA ASP A 287 -4.98 14.57 68.51
C ASP A 287 -5.09 13.69 69.77
N CYS A 288 -6.17 12.92 69.87
CA CYS A 288 -6.45 11.96 70.93
C CYS A 288 -6.64 10.54 70.38
N PRO A 289 -5.56 9.77 70.13
CA PRO A 289 -5.62 8.47 69.46
C PRO A 289 -6.48 7.42 70.18
N ASP A 290 -6.47 7.40 71.52
CA ASP A 290 -7.26 6.44 72.31
C ASP A 290 -8.78 6.68 72.24
N LEU A 291 -9.20 7.86 71.75
CA LEU A 291 -10.60 8.29 71.67
C LEU A 291 -11.09 8.48 70.23
N GLU A 292 -10.21 8.29 69.22
CA GLU A 292 -10.51 8.55 67.80
C GLU A 292 -11.15 9.94 67.61
N ALA A 293 -10.60 10.96 68.28
CA ALA A 293 -11.16 12.31 68.32
C ALA A 293 -10.06 13.40 68.34
N ASN A 294 -10.42 14.61 67.92
CA ASN A 294 -9.54 15.78 67.87
C ASN A 294 -9.75 16.73 69.05
N ILE A 295 -8.78 17.62 69.30
CA ILE A 295 -8.96 18.64 70.34
C ILE A 295 -10.11 19.56 69.96
N GLY A 296 -11.02 19.80 70.91
CA GLY A 296 -12.21 20.60 70.72
C GLY A 296 -13.45 19.79 70.32
N ASP A 297 -13.32 18.51 70.01
CA ASP A 297 -14.46 17.64 69.73
C ASP A 297 -15.35 17.48 70.96
N ALA A 298 -16.66 17.35 70.70
CA ALA A 298 -17.66 17.20 71.74
C ALA A 298 -17.50 15.86 72.47
N CYS A 299 -17.62 15.88 73.79
CA CYS A 299 -17.52 14.69 74.63
C CYS A 299 -18.61 14.72 75.72
N GLU A 300 -19.00 13.56 76.25
CA GLU A 300 -20.07 13.50 77.25
C GLU A 300 -19.55 13.72 78.68
N LEU A 301 -20.17 14.66 79.39
CA LEU A 301 -20.05 14.83 80.83
C LEU A 301 -21.36 14.39 81.51
N PRO A 302 -21.33 14.02 82.80
CA PRO A 302 -22.55 13.68 83.54
C PRO A 302 -23.56 14.84 83.55
N GLY A 303 -24.52 14.81 82.62
CA GLY A 303 -25.57 15.82 82.48
C GLY A 303 -25.21 17.06 81.66
N ALA A 304 -24.09 17.06 80.93
CA ALA A 304 -23.66 18.17 80.06
C ALA A 304 -22.84 17.65 78.87
N ILE A 305 -22.64 18.51 77.85
CA ILE A 305 -21.70 18.25 76.75
C ILE A 305 -20.42 19.05 77.05
N GLY A 306 -19.28 18.37 77.03
CA GLY A 306 -17.94 18.95 77.16
C GLY A 306 -17.22 19.03 75.82
N ILE A 307 -15.96 19.47 75.87
CA ILE A 307 -15.01 19.42 74.75
C ILE A 307 -13.71 18.74 75.18
N LEU A 308 -13.01 18.08 74.26
CA LEU A 308 -11.67 17.53 74.52
C LEU A 308 -10.64 18.65 74.62
N ASN A 309 -9.84 18.64 75.69
CA ASN A 309 -8.71 19.57 75.87
C ASN A 309 -7.39 18.97 75.33
N ASN A 310 -6.29 19.75 75.32
CA ASN A 310 -4.95 19.31 74.87
C ASN A 310 -4.37 18.09 75.61
N ASN A 311 -5.02 17.62 76.68
CA ASN A 311 -4.64 16.43 77.44
C ASN A 311 -5.60 15.25 77.17
N CYS A 312 -6.49 15.35 76.18
CA CYS A 312 -7.51 14.37 75.83
C CYS A 312 -8.50 14.08 76.97
N GLU A 313 -8.70 15.05 77.86
CA GLU A 313 -9.70 14.98 78.92
C GLU A 313 -10.95 15.76 78.50
N CYS A 314 -12.12 15.16 78.75
CA CYS A 314 -13.39 15.83 78.55
C CYS A 314 -13.59 16.92 79.62
N VAL A 315 -13.56 18.18 79.22
CA VAL A 315 -13.77 19.33 80.12
C VAL A 315 -15.09 20.02 79.78
N PRO A 316 -15.76 20.68 80.76
CA PRO A 316 -16.96 21.46 80.47
C PRO A 316 -16.68 22.44 79.34
N ALA A 317 -17.54 22.45 78.32
CA ALA A 317 -17.47 23.45 77.28
C ALA A 317 -17.50 24.83 77.96
N PRO A 318 -16.63 25.78 77.58
CA PRO A 318 -16.64 27.09 78.20
C PRO A 318 -18.03 27.71 78.04
N ASP A 319 -18.67 28.05 79.16
CA ASP A 319 -19.93 28.80 79.17
C ASP A 319 -19.68 30.17 78.53
N CYS A 320 -20.05 30.31 77.27
CA CYS A 320 -20.04 31.59 76.59
C CYS A 320 -21.27 32.40 77.02
N GLU A 321 -21.28 32.92 78.26
CA GLU A 321 -22.41 33.70 78.78
C GLU A 321 -22.55 35.11 78.18
N ASN A 322 -21.65 35.53 77.28
CA ASN A 322 -21.69 36.85 76.65
C ASN A 322 -21.45 36.76 75.14
N TYR A 323 -22.43 36.24 74.41
CA TYR A 323 -22.46 36.42 72.96
C TYR A 323 -23.11 37.76 72.63
N THR A 324 -22.41 38.58 71.85
CA THR A 324 -23.04 39.65 71.07
C THR A 324 -23.18 39.13 69.65
N TYR A 325 -24.41 39.03 69.17
CA TYR A 325 -24.70 38.55 67.83
C TYR A 325 -24.81 39.75 66.89
N TYR A 326 -24.21 39.66 65.72
CA TYR A 326 -24.38 40.63 64.65
C TYR A 326 -24.84 39.90 63.39
N LEU A 327 -25.71 40.53 62.63
CA LEU A 327 -26.23 40.01 61.37
C LEU A 327 -25.95 41.01 60.26
N ALA A 328 -25.34 40.55 59.17
CA ALA A 328 -25.33 41.28 57.92
C ALA A 328 -26.40 40.65 57.03
N ASP A 329 -27.51 41.35 56.87
CA ASP A 329 -28.59 40.94 55.98
C ASP A 329 -28.28 41.47 54.59
N HIS A 330 -28.22 40.55 53.63
CA HIS A 330 -27.94 40.88 52.23
C HIS A 330 -29.15 40.50 51.37
N ALA A 331 -29.69 41.49 50.67
CA ALA A 331 -30.65 41.27 49.61
C ALA A 331 -29.92 41.14 48.27
N ALA A 332 -29.99 39.96 47.65
CA ALA A 332 -29.31 39.68 46.36
C ALA A 332 -29.73 40.60 45.19
N ALA A 333 -30.75 41.45 45.37
CA ALA A 333 -31.32 42.31 44.34
C ALA A 333 -30.73 43.74 44.31
N ASP A 334 -30.15 44.22 45.41
CA ASP A 334 -29.70 45.62 45.54
C ASP A 334 -28.19 45.77 45.80
N GLY A 335 -27.48 44.68 46.10
CA GLY A 335 -26.02 44.69 46.24
C GLY A 335 -25.52 45.34 47.53
N ILE A 336 -26.44 45.73 48.43
CA ILE A 336 -26.13 46.35 49.71
C ILE A 336 -26.27 45.34 50.85
N SER A 337 -25.67 45.65 52.00
CA SER A 337 -25.83 44.84 53.22
C SER A 337 -26.20 45.72 54.41
N ASP A 338 -27.32 45.41 55.05
CA ASP A 338 -27.73 46.04 56.31
C ASP A 338 -27.15 45.28 57.50
N ILE A 339 -26.50 45.98 58.41
CA ILE A 339 -25.83 45.42 59.58
C ILE A 339 -26.68 45.69 60.82
N TYR A 340 -26.97 44.64 61.57
CA TYR A 340 -27.78 44.67 62.79
C TYR A 340 -27.01 44.09 63.98
N GLU A 341 -27.24 44.66 65.16
CA GLU A 341 -27.00 43.97 66.43
C GLU A 341 -28.22 43.12 66.76
N VAL A 342 -28.01 41.87 67.19
CA VAL A 342 -29.08 40.94 67.48
C VAL A 342 -29.11 40.65 68.98
N THR A 343 -30.19 41.06 69.63
CA THR A 343 -30.48 40.70 71.01
C THR A 343 -31.42 39.48 71.04
N LEU A 344 -31.03 38.44 71.76
CA LEU A 344 -31.85 37.24 71.96
C LEU A 344 -32.51 37.29 73.34
N SER A 345 -33.85 37.30 73.40
CA SER A 345 -34.58 37.24 74.67
C SER A 345 -35.83 36.37 74.54
N GLY A 346 -35.97 35.38 75.43
CA GLY A 346 -37.14 34.50 75.46
C GLY A 346 -37.40 33.73 74.15
N GLY A 347 -36.35 33.42 73.38
CA GLY A 347 -36.45 32.75 72.08
C GLY A 347 -36.81 33.67 70.91
N VAL A 348 -36.85 34.99 71.12
CA VAL A 348 -37.07 35.99 70.07
C VAL A 348 -35.75 36.71 69.77
N ALA A 349 -35.42 36.83 68.49
CA ALA A 349 -34.34 37.67 68.01
C ALA A 349 -34.88 39.05 67.66
N THR A 350 -34.46 40.06 68.39
CA THR A 350 -34.70 41.47 68.07
C THR A 350 -33.46 42.06 67.41
N MET A 351 -33.64 42.66 66.25
CA MET A 351 -32.55 43.25 65.46
C MET A 351 -32.58 44.77 65.61
N ASP A 352 -31.47 45.34 66.06
CA ASP A 352 -31.23 46.78 66.16
C ASP A 352 -30.29 47.21 65.02
N TYR A 353 -30.79 48.07 64.13
CA TYR A 353 -30.03 48.52 62.96
C TYR A 353 -28.80 49.35 63.39
N ILE A 354 -27.64 49.02 62.81
CA ILE A 354 -26.38 49.72 63.02
C ILE A 354 -26.05 50.62 61.82
N ALA A 355 -25.91 50.03 60.63
CA ALA A 355 -25.43 50.71 59.43
C ALA A 355 -25.74 49.90 58.15
N THR A 356 -25.71 50.55 56.99
CA THR A 356 -25.78 49.93 55.66
C THR A 356 -24.42 50.05 54.98
N SER A 357 -23.99 48.97 54.33
CA SER A 357 -22.84 48.93 53.41
C SER A 357 -23.34 48.98 51.96
N ASP A 358 -22.70 49.80 51.12
CA ASP A 358 -23.03 49.92 49.70
C ASP A 358 -22.60 48.70 48.85
N ILE A 359 -21.93 47.73 49.48
CA ILE A 359 -21.46 46.47 48.90
C ILE A 359 -21.81 45.31 49.83
N GLU A 360 -21.80 44.10 49.28
CA GLU A 360 -21.92 42.86 50.06
C GLU A 360 -20.76 42.72 51.04
N VAL A 361 -21.10 42.60 52.32
CA VAL A 361 -20.11 42.43 53.40
C VAL A 361 -20.52 41.34 54.37
N HIS A 362 -19.51 40.62 54.87
CA HIS A 362 -19.59 39.75 56.03
C HIS A 362 -19.07 40.48 57.26
N ILE A 363 -19.36 39.95 58.44
CA ILE A 363 -18.94 40.55 59.72
C ILE A 363 -17.74 39.78 60.28
N ALA A 364 -16.69 40.51 60.63
CA ALA A 364 -15.64 40.04 61.50
C ALA A 364 -15.65 40.85 62.81
N PHE A 365 -15.63 40.19 63.96
CA PHE A 365 -15.61 40.85 65.26
C PHE A 365 -14.23 40.75 65.90
N SER A 366 -13.70 41.87 66.39
CA SER A 366 -12.49 41.90 67.21
C SER A 366 -12.89 42.12 68.68
N ALA A 367 -12.83 41.05 69.46
CA ALA A 367 -13.07 41.08 70.90
C ALA A 367 -12.07 41.99 71.65
N THR A 368 -10.82 42.09 71.16
CA THR A 368 -9.76 42.89 71.80
C THR A 368 -10.01 44.39 71.71
N ASN A 369 -10.51 44.86 70.56
CA ASN A 369 -10.74 46.28 70.32
C ASN A 369 -12.21 46.67 70.50
N ASN A 370 -13.09 45.69 70.73
CA ASN A 370 -14.53 45.84 70.77
C ASN A 370 -15.08 46.55 69.52
N LEU A 371 -14.63 46.09 68.34
CA LEU A 371 -14.99 46.64 67.03
C LEU A 371 -15.54 45.54 66.12
N ILE A 372 -16.53 45.89 65.30
CA ILE A 372 -16.97 45.09 64.16
C ILE A 372 -16.33 45.64 62.88
N TYR A 373 -15.88 44.73 62.02
CA TYR A 373 -15.33 45.01 60.70
C TYR A 373 -16.24 44.42 59.64
N ALA A 374 -16.61 45.23 58.66
CA ALA A 374 -17.24 44.77 57.44
C ALA A 374 -16.16 44.23 56.49
N VAL A 375 -16.31 43.00 56.03
CA VAL A 375 -15.33 42.30 55.18
C VAL A 375 -16.00 41.95 53.86
N SER A 376 -15.46 42.44 52.75
CA SER A 376 -15.94 42.08 51.41
C SER A 376 -14.93 41.17 50.70
N LYS A 377 -15.43 40.35 49.77
CA LYS A 377 -14.58 39.56 48.86
C LYS A 377 -13.99 40.42 47.74
N HIS A 378 -14.57 41.58 47.47
CA HIS A 378 -14.34 42.33 46.24
C HIS A 378 -13.41 43.55 46.38
N GLU A 379 -13.11 44.02 47.59
CA GLU A 379 -12.06 45.02 47.90
C GLU A 379 -11.50 44.85 49.31
#